data_AF-A0A963T780-F1
#
_entry.id   AF-A0A963T780-F1
#
_cell.length_a   1.000
_cell.length_b   1.000
_cell.length_c   1.000
_cell.angle_alpha   90.00
_cell.angle_beta   90.00
_cell.angle_gamma   90.00
#
_symmetry.space_group_name_H-M   'P 1'
#
loop_
_entity.id
_entity.type
_entity.pdbx_description
1 polymer ?
#
loop_
_entity_poly.entity_id
_entity_poly.type
_entity_poly.pdbx_seq_one_letter_code
_entity_poly.pdbx_strand_id
1 'polypeptide(L)'
;EHWVNTGGITGQSYNFVDLETGKWRQVWVSAGATIDYVGGLNDKGAMVLEGTIGYGADKPGNGAKFRGTWTPNEDGTVTQYFQQYDDEKKVWNDWFTGTYKRKASAN
;
A
#
# COMPACT_ATOMS: atom_id res chain seq x y z
N GLU A 1 10.48 -2.15 -6.01
CA GLU A 1 11.60 -1.36 -5.43
C GLU A 1 12.18 -2.08 -4.22
N HIS A 2 13.48 -1.91 -3.96
CA HIS A 2 14.14 -2.43 -2.76
C HIS A 2 14.42 -1.26 -1.82
N TRP A 3 13.84 -1.27 -0.62
CA TRP A 3 14.07 -0.24 0.40
C TRP A 3 14.75 -0.84 1.63
N VAL A 4 15.78 -0.16 2.13
CA VAL A 4 16.47 -0.50 3.38
C VAL A 4 16.27 0.67 4.34
N ASN A 5 15.54 0.45 5.43
CA ASN A 5 15.48 1.39 6.55
C ASN A 5 16.76 1.24 7.41
N THR A 6 17.26 2.34 7.96
CA THR A 6 18.40 2.47 8.89
C THR A 6 18.36 1.52 10.12
N GLY A 7 17.25 0.86 10.41
CA GLY A 7 17.08 -0.16 11.45
C GLY A 7 17.21 -1.62 10.98
N GLY A 8 17.59 -1.89 9.74
CA GLY A 8 17.88 -3.25 9.24
C GLY A 8 16.67 -4.09 8.80
N ILE A 9 15.45 -3.53 8.86
CA ILE A 9 14.26 -4.18 8.31
C ILE A 9 14.23 -3.92 6.80
N THR A 10 14.46 -4.97 6.01
CA THR A 10 14.34 -4.95 4.56
C THR A 10 12.89 -5.17 4.14
N GLY A 11 12.41 -4.32 3.24
CA GLY A 11 11.09 -4.42 2.64
C GLY A 11 11.20 -4.41 1.12
N GLN A 12 10.45 -5.28 0.46
CA GLN A 12 10.38 -5.37 -0.99
C GLN A 12 8.96 -5.10 -1.46
N SER A 13 8.84 -4.18 -2.43
CA SER A 13 7.57 -3.89 -3.10
C SER A 13 7.61 -4.38 -4.54
N TYR A 14 6.57 -5.13 -4.91
CA TYR A 14 6.28 -5.56 -6.27
C TYR A 14 4.98 -4.91 -6.71
N ASN A 15 4.99 -4.35 -7.92
CA ASN A 15 3.94 -3.52 -8.47
C ASN A 15 3.78 -3.93 -9.93
N PHE A 16 2.67 -4.56 -10.28
CA PHE A 16 2.46 -5.11 -11.63
C PHE A 16 0.98 -5.18 -12.00
N VAL A 17 0.71 -5.29 -13.31
CA VAL A 17 -0.62 -5.64 -13.80
C VAL A 17 -0.73 -7.16 -13.81
N ASP A 18 -1.69 -7.68 -13.07
CA ASP A 18 -2.03 -9.10 -13.06
C ASP A 18 -2.67 -9.46 -14.41
N LEU A 19 -2.05 -10.38 -15.16
CA LEU A 19 -2.45 -10.68 -16.53
C LEU A 19 -3.77 -11.47 -16.63
N GLU A 20 -4.13 -12.21 -15.58
CA GLU A 20 -5.40 -12.95 -15.54
C GLU A 20 -6.58 -11.99 -15.35
N THR A 21 -6.42 -11.03 -14.44
CA THR A 21 -7.50 -10.13 -14.04
C THR A 21 -7.46 -8.76 -14.73
N GLY A 22 -6.34 -8.40 -15.36
CA GLY A 22 -6.09 -7.08 -15.93
C GLY A 22 -6.00 -5.95 -14.90
N LYS A 23 -5.94 -6.28 -13.60
CA LYS A 23 -5.94 -5.32 -12.50
C LYS A 23 -4.53 -5.00 -12.04
N TRP A 24 -4.37 -3.82 -11.44
CA TRP A 24 -3.16 -3.52 -10.71
C TRP A 24 -3.11 -4.38 -9.45
N ARG A 25 -1.99 -5.04 -9.22
CA ARG A 25 -1.66 -5.77 -7.99
C ARG A 25 -0.37 -5.25 -7.43
N GLN A 26 -0.36 -5.07 -6.12
CA GLN A 26 0.85 -4.74 -5.41
C GLN A 26 1.04 -5.72 -4.24
N VAL A 27 2.26 -6.22 -4.11
CA VAL A 27 2.66 -7.08 -3.01
C VAL A 27 3.81 -6.39 -2.30
N TRP A 28 3.64 -6.16 -1.00
CA TRP A 28 4.69 -5.63 -0.13
C TRP A 28 5.05 -6.67 0.91
N VAL A 29 6.34 -6.98 1.03
CA VAL A 29 6.86 -7.98 1.96
C VAL A 29 7.92 -7.32 2.82
N SER A 30 7.80 -7.47 4.14
CA SER A 30 8.80 -7.07 5.12
C SER A 30 8.95 -8.14 6.20
N ALA A 31 9.95 -8.01 7.06
CA ALA A 31 10.18 -8.95 8.15
C ALA A 31 9.00 -9.07 9.15
N GLY A 32 8.14 -8.04 9.25
CA GLY A 32 7.06 -7.98 10.25
C GLY A 32 5.64 -7.95 9.69
N ALA A 33 5.48 -7.73 8.39
CA ALA A 33 4.18 -7.66 7.75
C ALA A 33 4.26 -7.92 6.24
N THR A 34 3.17 -8.48 5.71
CA THR A 34 2.95 -8.65 4.27
C THR A 34 1.66 -7.94 3.87
N ILE A 35 1.63 -7.31 2.70
CA ILE A 35 0.43 -6.68 2.15
C ILE A 35 0.25 -7.21 0.74
N ASP A 36 -0.95 -7.65 0.42
CA ASP A 36 -1.36 -8.04 -0.92
C ASP A 36 -2.70 -7.37 -1.21
N TYR A 37 -2.72 -6.48 -2.19
CA TYR A 37 -3.89 -5.70 -2.56
C TYR A 37 -3.96 -5.49 -4.08
N VAL A 38 -5.19 -5.44 -4.56
CA VAL A 38 -5.55 -5.36 -5.97
C VAL A 38 -6.54 -4.24 -6.20
N GLY A 39 -6.53 -3.67 -7.39
CA GLY A 39 -7.48 -2.62 -7.75
C GLY A 39 -7.10 -1.92 -9.03
N GLY A 40 -7.39 -0.62 -9.07
CA GLY A 40 -7.29 0.16 -10.30
C GLY A 40 -7.61 1.63 -10.08
N LEU A 41 -7.62 2.36 -11.18
CA LEU A 41 -8.03 3.76 -11.19
C LEU A 41 -9.53 3.87 -10.94
N ASN A 42 -9.92 4.81 -10.08
CA ASN A 42 -11.31 5.22 -9.94
C ASN A 42 -11.65 6.34 -10.94
N ASP A 43 -12.92 6.74 -10.98
CA ASP A 43 -13.44 7.79 -11.88
C ASP A 43 -12.77 9.16 -11.69
N LYS A 44 -12.11 9.38 -10.55
CA LYS A 44 -11.39 10.62 -10.22
C LYS A 44 -9.90 10.55 -10.56
N GLY A 45 -9.44 9.45 -11.16
CA GLY A 45 -8.04 9.24 -11.51
C GLY A 45 -7.13 8.86 -10.34
N ALA A 46 -7.68 8.57 -9.16
CA ALA A 46 -6.90 8.03 -8.05
C ALA A 46 -6.78 6.51 -8.18
N MET A 47 -5.59 5.96 -7.92
CA MET A 47 -5.38 4.53 -7.85
C MET A 47 -5.85 4.03 -6.49
N VAL A 48 -6.79 3.10 -6.46
CA VAL A 48 -7.30 2.50 -5.22
C VAL A 48 -7.06 1.00 -5.26
N LEU A 49 -6.31 0.49 -4.30
CA LEU A 49 -6.05 -0.94 -4.12
C LEU A 49 -6.65 -1.41 -2.79
N GLU A 50 -7.30 -2.56 -2.79
CA GLU A 50 -7.86 -3.20 -1.60
C GLU A 50 -7.39 -4.65 -1.50
N GLY A 51 -7.20 -5.12 -0.28
CA GLY A 51 -6.77 -6.48 0.00
C GLY A 51 -6.54 -6.67 1.48
N THR A 52 -5.42 -7.29 1.85
CA THR A 52 -5.14 -7.64 3.24
C THR A 52 -3.72 -7.32 3.65
N ILE A 53 -3.57 -6.88 4.89
CA ILE A 53 -2.29 -6.89 5.61
C ILE A 53 -2.26 -8.12 6.51
N GLY A 54 -1.15 -8.85 6.49
CA GLY A 54 -0.87 -9.99 7.36
C GLY A 54 0.29 -9.68 8.29
N TYR A 55 0.18 -10.15 9.53
CA TYR A 55 1.20 -10.05 10.58
C TYR A 55 1.71 -11.46 10.96
N GLY A 56 2.85 -11.53 11.66
CA GLY A 56 3.40 -12.80 12.14
C GLY A 56 2.40 -13.58 13.01
N ALA A 57 2.35 -14.91 12.84
CA ALA A 57 1.29 -15.78 13.37
C ALA A 57 1.10 -15.75 14.89
N ASP A 58 2.10 -15.26 15.62
CA ASP A 58 2.10 -15.03 17.07
C ASP A 58 1.30 -13.79 17.50
N LYS A 59 0.82 -12.96 16.57
CA LYS A 59 0.12 -11.71 16.85
C LYS A 59 -1.41 -11.94 17.00
N PRO A 60 -2.07 -11.37 18.01
CA PRO A 60 -3.53 -11.31 18.02
C PRO A 60 -4.02 -10.53 16.80
N GLY A 61 -4.98 -11.08 16.03
CA GLY A 61 -5.44 -10.43 14.80
C GLY A 61 -4.40 -10.46 13.68
N ASN A 62 -3.91 -11.66 13.34
CA ASN A 62 -2.89 -11.96 12.32
C ASN A 62 -3.12 -11.39 10.90
N GLY A 63 -4.21 -10.68 10.68
CA GLY A 63 -4.38 -9.86 9.50
C GLY A 63 -5.64 -8.99 9.59
N ALA A 64 -5.72 -8.04 8.67
CA ALA A 64 -6.87 -7.15 8.54
C ALA A 64 -7.06 -6.77 7.07
N LYS A 65 -8.27 -6.31 6.72
CA LYS A 65 -8.47 -5.68 5.41
C LYS A 65 -7.63 -4.42 5.35
N PHE A 66 -7.03 -4.17 4.20
CA PHE A 66 -6.13 -3.07 3.97
C PHE A 66 -6.50 -2.37 2.67
N ARG A 67 -6.44 -1.04 2.68
CA ARG A 67 -6.75 -0.20 1.53
C ARG A 67 -5.64 0.81 1.34
N GLY A 68 -5.17 0.95 0.11
CA GLY A 68 -4.29 2.04 -0.29
C GLY A 68 -4.92 2.90 -1.36
N THR A 69 -4.81 4.21 -1.19
CA THR A 69 -5.24 5.21 -2.17
C THR A 69 -4.06 6.09 -2.53
N TRP A 70 -3.80 6.22 -3.84
CA TRP A 70 -2.81 7.14 -4.39
C TRP A 70 -3.54 8.20 -5.20
N THR A 71 -3.53 9.43 -4.71
CA THR A 71 -4.19 10.56 -5.34
C THR A 71 -3.13 11.49 -5.93
N PRO A 72 -3.11 11.71 -7.26
CA PRO A 72 -2.25 12.71 -7.85
C PRO A 72 -2.70 14.11 -7.43
N ASN A 73 -1.75 14.96 -7.07
CA ASN A 73 -1.98 16.36 -6.71
C ASN A 73 -1.60 17.27 -7.89
N GLU A 74 -2.15 18.49 -7.92
CA GLU A 74 -1.92 19.47 -8.99
C GLU A 74 -0.44 19.90 -9.11
N ASP A 75 0.31 19.81 -8.02
CA ASP A 75 1.74 20.16 -7.96
C ASP A 75 2.68 19.02 -8.44
N GLY A 76 2.10 17.93 -8.95
CA GLY A 76 2.83 16.75 -9.43
C GLY A 76 3.30 15.80 -8.33
N THR A 77 2.94 16.05 -7.07
CA THR A 77 3.11 15.08 -5.99
C THR A 77 1.97 14.05 -5.99
N VAL A 78 2.14 12.95 -5.27
CA VAL A 78 1.12 11.92 -5.08
C VAL A 78 0.90 11.72 -3.59
N THR A 79 -0.33 11.95 -3.12
CA THR A 79 -0.73 11.62 -1.76
C THR A 79 -0.99 10.12 -1.66
N GLN A 80 -0.27 9.44 -0.79
CA GLN A 80 -0.46 8.05 -0.43
C GLN A 80 -1.23 8.00 0.89
N TYR A 81 -2.40 7.38 0.87
CA TYR A 81 -3.26 7.24 2.04
C TYR A 81 -3.63 5.78 2.25
N PHE A 82 -3.17 5.21 3.36
CA PHE A 82 -3.33 3.81 3.70
C PHE A 82 -4.22 3.67 4.93
N GLN A 83 -5.14 2.73 4.86
CA GLN A 83 -6.11 2.46 5.90
C GLN A 83 -6.16 0.96 6.21
N GLN A 84 -6.36 0.65 7.48
CA GLN A 84 -6.58 -0.70 7.96
C GLN A 84 -7.97 -0.80 8.57
N TYR A 85 -8.71 -1.85 8.22
CA TYR A 85 -10.03 -2.10 8.77
C TYR A 85 -9.93 -2.70 10.18
N ASP A 86 -10.64 -2.09 11.12
CA ASP A 86 -10.85 -2.58 12.47
C ASP A 86 -12.17 -3.36 12.52
N ASP A 87 -12.07 -4.68 12.67
CA ASP A 87 -13.26 -5.54 12.64
C ASP A 87 -14.11 -5.41 13.91
N GLU A 88 -13.54 -5.03 15.06
CA GLU A 88 -14.29 -4.85 16.30
C GLU A 88 -15.17 -3.60 16.24
N LYS A 89 -14.60 -2.49 15.74
CA LYS A 89 -15.31 -1.21 15.62
C LYS A 89 -16.03 -1.02 14.29
N LYS A 90 -15.80 -1.92 13.33
CA LYS A 90 -16.34 -1.88 11.95
C LYS A 90 -16.02 -0.59 11.20
N VAL A 91 -14.84 -0.01 11.44
CA VAL A 91 -14.36 1.24 10.81
C VAL A 91 -13.01 1.06 10.11
N TRP A 92 -12.70 1.96 9.18
CA TRP A 92 -11.36 2.08 8.61
C TRP A 92 -10.55 3.07 9.44
N ASN A 93 -9.43 2.62 10.00
CA ASN A 93 -8.48 3.45 10.73
C ASN A 93 -7.35 3.91 9.82
N ASP A 94 -6.87 5.13 10.03
CA ASP A 94 -5.70 5.67 9.35
C ASP A 94 -4.46 4.87 9.77
N TRP A 95 -3.75 4.32 8.79
CA TRP A 95 -2.53 3.57 9.02
C TRP A 95 -1.29 4.38 8.65
N PHE A 96 -1.35 5.06 7.51
CA PHE A 96 -0.27 5.93 7.04
C PHE A 96 -0.78 6.96 6.05
N THR A 97 -0.28 8.19 6.16
CA THR A 97 -0.46 9.22 5.15
C THR A 97 0.91 9.79 4.82
N GLY A 98 1.28 9.75 3.54
CA GLY A 98 2.55 10.27 3.06
C GLY A 98 2.40 10.95 1.72
N THR A 99 3.32 11.86 1.40
CA THR A 99 3.35 12.52 0.10
C THR A 99 4.59 12.05 -0.65
N TYR A 100 4.40 11.37 -1.76
CA TYR A 100 5.47 11.03 -2.69
C TYR A 100 5.70 12.20 -3.64
N LYS A 101 6.95 12.67 -3.70
CA LYS A 101 7.42 13.59 -4.72
C LYS A 101 8.44 12.87 -5.56
N ARG A 102 8.18 12.73 -6.87
CA ARG A 102 9.16 12.16 -7.79
C ARG A 102 10.44 13.00 -7.71
N LYS A 103 11.56 12.36 -7.40
CA LYS A 103 12.86 13.04 -7.44
C LYS A 103 13.12 13.42 -8.90
N ALA A 104 13.36 14.71 -9.17
CA ALA A 104 13.77 15.13 -10.50
C ALA A 104 15.02 14.33 -10.88
N SER A 105 15.01 13.68 -12.05
CA SER A 105 16.22 13.05 -12.58
C SER A 105 17.28 14.14 -12.69
N ALA A 106 18.40 13.96 -11.99
CA ALA A 106 19.57 14.78 -12.23
C ALA A 106 20.08 14.41 -13.63
N ASN A 107 19.94 15.35 -14.58
CA ASN A 107 20.63 15.29 -15.86
C ASN A 107 22.11 15.68 -15.66
#